data_AF-A0A0F9DDM3-F1
#
_entry.id   AF-A0A0F9DDM3-F1
#
_cell.length_a   1.000
_cell.length_b   1.000
_cell.length_c   1.000
_cell.angle_alpha   90.00
_cell.angle_beta   90.00
_cell.angle_gamma   90.00
#
_symmetry.space_group_name_H-M   'P 1'
#
loop_
_entity.id
_entity.type
_entity.pdbx_description
1 polymer ?
#
loop_
_entity_poly.entity_id
_entity_poly.type
_entity_poly.pdbx_seq_one_letter_code
_entity_poly.pdbx_strand_id
1 'polypeptide(L)' 'MNRKSEVAEMMKECRRRGCRVLLSKRGHYRIYPPDKTAAPITAASSPSDWRSIRKLRADLRRAGVEIP' A
#
# COMPACT_ATOMS: atom_id res chain seq x y z
N MET A 1 -7.74 3.54 -16.27
CA MET A 1 -6.88 4.00 -15.14
C MET A 1 -5.52 3.31 -15.22
N ASN A 2 -4.44 4.06 -15.04
CA ASN A 2 -3.09 3.50 -15.04
C ASN A 2 -2.81 2.85 -13.67
N ARG A 3 -2.47 1.56 -13.63
CA ARG A 3 -2.28 0.80 -12.38
C ARG A 3 -1.20 1.40 -11.47
N LYS A 4 -0.19 2.02 -12.08
CA LYS A 4 0.86 2.75 -11.35
C LYS A 4 0.32 3.98 -10.62
N SER A 5 -0.59 4.73 -11.25
CA SER A 5 -1.20 5.90 -10.61
C SER A 5 -2.14 5.50 -9.47
N GLU A 6 -2.85 4.38 -9.62
CA GLU A 6 -3.72 3.85 -8.55
C GLU A 6 -2.91 3.49 -7.29
N VAL A 7 -1.81 2.75 -7.44
CA VAL A 7 -0.93 2.43 -6.30
C VAL A 7 -0.34 3.69 -5.68
N ALA A 8 0.06 4.67 -6.49
CA ALA A 8 0.61 5.93 -5.98
C ALA A 8 -0.42 6.70 -5.12
N GLU A 9 -1.67 6.78 -5.57
CA GLU A 9 -2.76 7.39 -4.78
C GLU A 9 -3.04 6.60 -3.49
N MET A 10 -3.05 5.27 -3.55
CA MET A 10 -3.17 4.43 -2.34
C MET A 10 -2.04 4.72 -1.33
N MET A 11 -0.79 4.87 -1.78
CA MET A 11 0.32 5.20 -0.86
C MET A 11 0.17 6.60 -0.25
N LYS A 12 -0.32 7.57 -1.03
CA LYS A 12 -0.55 8.94 -0.58
C LYS A 12 -1.64 8.98 0.50
N GLU A 13 -2.74 8.26 0.28
CA GLU A 13 -3.83 8.18 1.24
C GLU A 13 -3.40 7.41 2.51
N CYS A 14 -2.63 6.32 2.38
CA CYS A 14 -2.07 5.63 3.54
C CYS A 14 -1.19 6.57 4.37
N ARG A 15 -0.31 7.36 3.73
CA ARG A 15 0.51 8.37 4.44
C ARG A 15 -0.36 9.39 5.18
N ARG A 16 -1.44 9.86 4.56
CA ARG A 16 -2.39 10.79 5.19
C ARG A 16 -3.05 10.20 6.44
N ARG A 17 -3.29 8.90 6.44
CA ARG A 17 -3.89 8.14 7.56
C ARG A 17 -2.87 7.69 8.62
N GLY A 18 -1.62 8.15 8.52
CA GLY A 18 -0.58 7.85 9.50
C GLY A 18 0.26 6.61 9.20
N CYS A 19 0.10 5.98 8.02
CA CYS A 19 1.03 4.94 7.61
C CYS A 19 2.41 5.53 7.32
N ARG A 20 3.47 4.85 7.77
CA ARG A 20 4.82 5.12 7.25
C ARG A 20 5.05 4.29 5.99
N VAL A 21 5.26 4.94 4.86
CA VAL A 21 5.48 4.28 3.55
C VAL A 21 6.89 4.53 3.04
N LEU A 22 7.68 3.48 2.91
CA LEU A 22 9.05 3.49 2.39
C LEU A 22 9.09 2.83 1.00
N LEU A 23 9.82 3.44 0.06
CA LEU A 23 10.11 2.83 -1.24
C LEU A 23 11.53 2.24 -1.21
N SER A 24 11.65 0.95 -1.47
CA SER A 24 12.94 0.28 -1.61
C SER A 24 13.60 0.59 -2.97
N LYS A 25 14.93 0.47 -3.03
CA LYS A 25 15.70 0.65 -4.28
C LYS A 25 15.26 -0.29 -5.42
N ARG A 26 14.67 -1.44 -5.09
CA ARG A 26 14.13 -2.42 -6.05
C ARG A 26 12.67 -2.15 -6.46
N GLY A 27 12.11 -1.01 -6.08
CA GLY A 27 10.76 -0.61 -6.53
C GLY A 27 9.61 -1.26 -5.78
N HIS A 28 9.82 -1.74 -4.55
CA HIS A 28 8.75 -2.20 -3.65
C HIS A 28 8.47 -1.20 -2.54
N TYR A 29 7.19 -0.94 -2.27
CA TYR A 29 6.72 -0.23 -1.09
C TYR A 29 6.71 -1.15 0.12
N ARG A 30 7.21 -0.65 1.25
CA ARG A 30 6.97 -1.17 2.59
C ARG A 30 6.10 -0.18 3.35
N ILE A 31 4.97 -0.65 3.81
CA ILE A 31 3.93 0.14 4.47
C ILE A 31 3.86 -0.35 5.91
N TYR A 32 4.07 0.56 6.84
CA TYR A 32 3.93 0.31 8.26
C TYR A 32 2.62 0.98 8.69
N PRO A 33 1.60 0.21 9.07
CA PRO A 33 0.35 0.74 9.59
C PRO A 33 0.58 1.57 10.86
N PRO A 34 -0.33 2.50 11.20
CA PRO A 34 -0.26 3.22 12.47
C PRO A 34 -0.45 2.29 13.68
N ASP A 35 -1.24 1.22 13.50
CA ASP A 35 -1.35 0.13 14.45
C ASP A 35 -0.06 -0.71 14.46
N LYS A 36 0.65 -0.68 15.59
CA LYS A 36 1.92 -1.40 15.78
C LYS A 36 1.73 -2.91 15.93
N THR A 37 0.51 -3.39 16.12
CA THR A 37 0.19 -4.83 16.17
C THR A 37 0.04 -5.41 14.77
N ALA A 38 -0.23 -4.58 13.77
CA ALA A 38 -0.36 -5.00 12.38
C ALA A 38 1.03 -5.19 11.74
N ALA A 39 1.19 -6.30 11.01
CA ALA A 39 2.42 -6.59 10.29
C ALA A 39 2.65 -5.59 9.14
N PRO A 40 3.92 -5.26 8.81
CA PRO A 40 4.23 -4.41 7.66
C PRO A 40 3.77 -5.04 6.34
N ILE A 41 3.15 -4.24 5.48
CA ILE A 41 2.63 -4.66 4.17
C ILE A 41 3.68 -4.36 3.10
N THR A 42 3.92 -5.32 2.20
CA THR A 42 4.81 -5.12 1.04
C THR A 42 4.01 -5.12 -0.25
N ALA A 43 4.26 -4.13 -1.11
CA ALA A 43 3.61 -3.99 -2.41
C ALA A 43 4.62 -3.63 -3.51
N ALA A 44 4.38 -4.08 -4.74
CA ALA A 44 5.14 -3.59 -5.90
C ALA A 44 4.71 -2.16 -6.24
N SER A 45 5.65 -1.30 -6.64
CA SER A 45 5.33 0.08 -7.07
C SER A 45 4.69 0.15 -8.45
N SER A 46 4.87 -0.88 -9.28
CA SER A 46 4.29 -1.00 -10.62
C SER A 46 3.76 -2.42 -10.82
N PRO A 47 2.62 -2.78 -10.21
CA PRO A 47 2.05 -4.11 -10.37
C PRO A 47 1.50 -4.29 -11.80
N SER A 48 1.96 -5.36 -12.46
CA SER A 48 1.49 -5.76 -13.80
C SER A 48 0.18 -6.55 -13.78
N ASP A 49 -0.38 -6.84 -12.60
CA ASP A 49 -1.60 -7.66 -12.41
C ASP A 49 -2.56 -6.97 -11.43
N TRP A 50 -3.86 -6.99 -11.74
CA TRP A 50 -4.94 -6.45 -10.92
C TRP A 50 -5.10 -7.19 -9.58
N ARG A 51 -4.72 -8.47 -9.52
CA ARG A 51 -4.74 -9.30 -8.30
C ARG A 51 -3.85 -8.70 -7.22
N SER A 52 -2.70 -8.15 -7.60
CA SER A 52 -1.75 -7.51 -6.68
C SER A 52 -2.35 -6.25 -6.04
N ILE A 53 -3.13 -5.48 -6.79
CA ILE A 53 -3.81 -4.27 -6.29
C ILE A 53 -4.93 -4.66 -5.32
N ARG A 54 -5.74 -5.67 -5.66
CA ARG A 54 -6.80 -6.16 -4.76
C ARG A 54 -6.23 -6.76 -3.48
N LYS A 55 -5.13 -7.51 -3.57
CA LYS A 55 -4.41 -8.01 -2.40
C LYS A 55 -3.93 -6.85 -1.53
N LEU A 56 -3.30 -5.84 -2.12
CA LEU A 56 -2.85 -4.66 -1.38
C LEU A 56 -4.01 -3.96 -0.66
N ARG A 57 -5.14 -3.73 -1.36
CA ARG A 57 -6.32 -3.11 -0.74
C ARG A 57 -6.87 -3.96 0.42
N ALA A 58 -6.90 -5.28 0.27
CA ALA A 58 -7.32 -6.18 1.34
C ALA A 58 -6.36 -6.15 2.54
N ASP A 59 -5.04 -6.14 2.29
CA ASP A 59 -4.03 -6.08 3.34
C ASP A 59 -4.10 -4.74 4.10
N LEU A 60 -4.29 -3.63 3.39
CA LEU A 60 -4.49 -2.30 4.01
C LEU A 60 -5.75 -2.25 4.85
N ARG A 61 -6.87 -2.78 4.34
CA ARG A 61 -8.12 -2.87 5.10
C ARG A 61 -7.96 -3.72 6.36
N ARG A 62 -7.27 -4.86 6.29
CA ARG A 62 -6.96 -5.69 7.47
C ARG A 62 -6.08 -4.97 8.49
N ALA A 63 -5.21 -4.08 8.04
CA ALA A 63 -4.40 -3.23 8.88
C ALA A 63 -5.13 -1.97 9.39
N GLY A 64 -6.46 -1.90 9.23
CA GLY A 64 -7.28 -0.77 9.69
C GLY A 64 -7.21 0.47 8.80
N VAL A 65 -6.63 0.37 7.61
CA VAL A 65 -6.48 1.48 6.67
C VAL A 65 -7.40 1.27 5.48
N GLU A 66 -8.58 1.87 5.54
CA GLU A 66 -9.56 1.76 4.46
C GLU A 66 -9.32 2.84 3.39
N ILE A 67 -8.80 2.43 2.24
CA ILE A 67 -8.54 3.35 1.11
C ILE A 67 -9.71 3.26 0.11
N PRO A 68 -10.32 4.40 -0.28
CA PRO A 68 -11.39 4.44 -1.27
C PRO A 68 -10.99 3.86 -2.63
#